data_AF-A0ABC8SJ64-F1
#
_entry.id   AF-A0ABC8SJ64-F1
#
_cell.length_a   1.000
_cell.length_b   1.000
_cell.length_c   1.000
_cell.angle_alpha   90.00
_cell.angle_beta   90.00
_cell.angle_gamma   90.00
#
_symmetry.space_group_name_H-M   'P 1'
#
loop_
_entity.id
_entity.type
_entity.pdbx_description
1 polymer ?
#
loop_
_entity_poly.entity_id
_entity_poly.type
_entity_poly.pdbx_seq_one_letter_code
_entity_poly.pdbx_strand_id
1 'polypeptide(L)'
;MSPLEVARSASEDARSICLREYGSAPDINIYGDPDFTFPYVPAHLHLMVFELVKNSLRAVQEQFMDLDKIAPPVRIIVADGLEDVTIKACHCSKPLDEQVDELGTSNVATMAGYGYGIPISRLYARYFGGDLQIISMEGY
;
A
#
# COMPACT_ATOMS: atom_id res chain seq x y z
N MET A 1 -10.75 4.92 18.52
CA MET A 1 -9.93 5.11 17.30
C MET A 1 -10.61 4.29 16.23
N SER A 2 -10.94 4.89 15.10
CA SER A 2 -11.53 4.16 13.98
C SER A 2 -10.42 3.46 13.19
N PRO A 3 -10.71 2.33 12.54
CA PRO A 3 -9.73 1.65 11.68
C PRO A 3 -9.27 2.54 10.51
N LEU A 4 -10.13 3.46 10.07
CA LEU A 4 -9.81 4.47 9.05
C LEU A 4 -8.72 5.44 9.53
N GLU A 5 -8.77 5.88 10.79
CA GLU A 5 -7.73 6.72 11.40
C GLU A 5 -6.39 5.97 11.48
N VAL A 6 -6.42 4.69 11.87
CA VAL A 6 -5.21 3.85 11.92
C VAL A 6 -4.61 3.68 10.53
N ALA A 7 -5.45 3.43 9.52
CA ALA A 7 -5.01 3.31 8.14
C ALA A 7 -4.41 4.62 7.62
N ARG A 8 -4.99 5.77 7.99
CA ARG A 8 -4.46 7.09 7.65
C ARG A 8 -3.09 7.34 8.28
N SER A 9 -2.94 7.08 9.57
CA SER A 9 -1.67 7.22 10.28
C SER A 9 -0.59 6.32 9.66
N ALA A 10 -0.89 5.05 9.41
CA ALA A 10 0.04 4.11 8.78
C ALA A 10 0.44 4.55 7.36
N SER A 11 -0.49 5.15 6.62
CA SER A 11 -0.24 5.66 5.27
C SER A 11 0.69 6.88 5.28
N GLU A 12 0.49 7.81 6.22
CA GLU A 12 1.35 8.98 6.39
C GLU A 12 2.77 8.59 6.81
N ASP A 13 2.91 7.60 7.70
CA ASP A 13 4.19 7.04 8.11
C ASP A 13 4.93 6.44 6.91
N ALA A 14 4.25 5.61 6.11
CA ALA A 14 4.81 5.01 4.91
C ALA A 14 5.20 6.07 3.86
N ARG A 15 4.38 7.13 3.71
CA ARG A 15 4.67 8.25 2.80
C ARG A 15 5.90 9.04 3.24
N SER A 16 6.07 9.26 4.53
CA SER A 16 7.25 9.94 5.11
C SER A 16 8.54 9.17 4.81
N ILE A 17 8.50 7.84 4.91
CA ILE A 17 9.63 6.97 4.55
C ILE A 17 9.89 7.05 3.04
N CYS A 18 8.86 6.94 2.21
CA CYS A 18 8.99 7.04 0.77
C CYS A 18 9.61 8.39 0.33
N LEU A 19 9.15 9.50 0.92
CA LEU A 19 9.68 10.85 0.66
C LEU A 19 11.15 10.96 1.06
N ARG A 20 11.55 10.32 2.16
CA ARG A 20 12.95 10.32 2.63
C ARG A 20 13.87 9.54 1.69
N GLU A 21 13.39 8.42 1.16
CA GLU A 21 14.20 7.52 0.31
C GLU A 21 14.27 8.00 -1.15
N TYR A 22 13.15 8.41 -1.74
CA TYR A 22 13.04 8.75 -3.16
C TYR A 22 12.99 10.26 -3.43
N GLY A 23 12.95 11.11 -2.39
CA GLY A 23 12.81 12.57 -2.52
C GLY A 23 11.41 13.04 -2.95
N SER A 24 10.53 12.12 -3.35
CA SER A 24 9.13 12.36 -3.65
C SER A 24 8.28 11.22 -3.10
N ALA A 25 6.96 11.41 -3.01
CA ALA A 25 6.04 10.34 -2.68
C ALA A 25 4.68 10.58 -3.36
N PRO A 26 4.02 9.54 -3.91
CA PRO A 26 2.70 9.67 -4.46
C PRO A 26 1.68 10.10 -3.40
N ASP A 27 0.61 10.75 -3.87
CA ASP A 27 -0.51 11.09 -3.00
C ASP A 27 -1.37 9.85 -2.69
N ILE A 28 -1.93 9.81 -1.49
CA ILE A 28 -2.70 8.66 -1.00
C ILE A 28 -4.14 9.12 -0.73
N ASN A 29 -5.09 8.51 -1.43
CA ASN A 29 -6.52 8.77 -1.26
C ASN A 29 -7.15 7.59 -0.52
N ILE A 30 -7.62 7.82 0.70
CA ILE A 30 -8.26 6.80 1.54
C ILE A 30 -9.78 7.00 1.49
N TYR A 31 -10.49 5.94 1.12
CA TYR A 31 -11.94 5.85 1.08
C TYR A 31 -12.41 4.80 2.09
N GLY A 32 -13.48 5.08 2.80
CA GLY A 32 -14.08 4.16 3.75
C GLY A 32 -15.09 4.89 4.64
N ASP A 33 -15.91 4.12 5.34
CA ASP A 33 -16.86 4.67 6.29
C ASP A 33 -16.13 5.09 7.58
N PRO A 34 -16.19 6.38 8.00
CA PRO A 34 -15.60 6.83 9.26
C PRO A 34 -16.26 6.20 10.51
N ASP A 35 -17.53 5.79 10.41
CA ASP A 35 -18.29 5.19 11.51
C ASP A 35 -18.11 3.66 11.58
N PHE A 36 -17.37 3.08 10.62
CA PHE A 36 -17.03 1.66 10.64
C PHE A 36 -16.18 1.33 11.87
N THR A 37 -16.69 0.40 12.68
CA THR A 37 -15.98 -0.11 13.86
C THR A 37 -16.06 -1.62 13.92
N PHE A 38 -14.96 -2.25 14.29
CA PHE A 38 -14.88 -3.68 14.54
C PHE A 38 -13.87 -3.92 15.67
N PRO A 39 -13.91 -5.07 16.35
CA PRO A 39 -12.88 -5.41 17.32
C PRO A 39 -11.54 -5.70 16.61
N TYR A 40 -10.52 -4.87 16.86
CA TYR A 40 -9.17 -5.07 16.33
C TYR A 40 -8.11 -4.63 17.33
N VAL A 41 -6.86 -5.07 17.09
CA VAL A 41 -5.69 -4.58 17.82
C VAL A 41 -5.03 -3.47 16.99
N PRO A 42 -4.99 -2.21 17.48
CA PRO A 42 -4.50 -1.08 16.69
C PRO A 42 -3.08 -1.25 16.16
N ALA A 43 -2.17 -1.82 16.95
CA ALA A 43 -0.80 -2.06 16.54
C ALA A 43 -0.69 -3.03 15.34
N HIS A 44 -1.52 -4.07 15.30
CA HIS A 44 -1.49 -5.04 14.20
C HIS A 44 -2.10 -4.44 12.93
N LEU A 45 -3.20 -3.70 13.06
CA LEU A 45 -3.81 -3.02 11.92
C LEU A 45 -2.85 -1.99 11.30
N HIS A 46 -2.16 -1.20 12.14
CA HIS A 46 -1.15 -0.26 11.68
C HIS A 46 -0.03 -0.96 10.90
N LEU A 47 0.56 -2.03 11.44
CA LEU A 47 1.62 -2.79 10.77
C LEU A 47 1.18 -3.39 9.43
N MET A 48 -0.02 -3.97 9.37
CA MET A 48 -0.56 -4.54 8.13
C MET A 48 -0.74 -3.46 7.06
N VAL A 49 -1.39 -2.34 7.40
CA VAL A 49 -1.59 -1.24 6.46
C VAL A 49 -0.26 -0.60 6.07
N PHE A 50 0.64 -0.40 7.02
CA PHE A 50 1.96 0.18 6.79
C PHE A 50 2.77 -0.65 5.78
N GLU A 51 2.86 -1.97 5.95
CA GLU A 51 3.59 -2.84 5.03
C GLU A 51 2.95 -2.87 3.64
N LEU A 52 1.61 -2.89 3.57
CA LEU A 52 0.88 -2.84 2.30
C LEU A 52 1.13 -1.52 1.55
N VAL A 53 0.96 -0.40 2.24
CA VAL A 53 1.11 0.94 1.64
C VAL A 53 2.56 1.19 1.24
N LYS A 54 3.53 0.85 2.09
CA LYS A 54 4.95 0.94 1.76
C LYS A 54 5.29 0.15 0.49
N ASN A 55 4.76 -1.07 0.36
CA ASN A 55 4.95 -1.89 -0.84
C ASN A 55 4.32 -1.24 -2.08
N SER A 56 3.10 -0.70 -1.95
CA SER A 56 2.45 0.03 -3.05
C SER A 56 3.25 1.27 -3.47
N LEU A 57 3.63 2.14 -2.53
CA LEU A 57 4.42 3.35 -2.81
C LEU A 57 5.74 3.02 -3.49
N ARG A 58 6.42 1.96 -3.04
CA ARG A 58 7.65 1.46 -3.64
C ARG A 58 7.44 1.05 -5.10
N ALA A 59 6.40 0.25 -5.38
CA ALA A 59 6.09 -0.18 -6.74
C ALA A 59 5.82 1.00 -7.68
N VAL A 60 5.11 2.02 -7.19
CA VAL A 60 4.92 3.27 -7.95
C VAL A 60 6.26 3.95 -8.19
N GLN A 61 7.05 4.16 -7.16
CA GLN A 61 8.29 4.91 -7.32
C GLN A 61 9.28 4.21 -8.24
N GLU A 62 9.47 2.90 -8.11
CA GLU A 62 10.34 2.13 -8.99
C GLU A 62 9.91 2.22 -10.47
N GLN A 63 8.61 2.34 -10.74
CA GLN A 63 8.09 2.45 -12.11
C GLN A 63 8.17 3.86 -12.69
N PHE A 64 8.10 4.90 -11.84
CA PHE A 64 8.02 6.29 -12.27
C PHE A 64 9.31 7.10 -12.03
N MET A 65 10.34 6.52 -11.41
CA MET A 65 11.61 7.21 -11.12
C MET A 65 12.36 7.65 -12.39
N ASP A 66 12.27 6.88 -13.47
CA ASP A 66 12.95 7.16 -14.75
C ASP A 66 12.07 7.97 -15.73
N LEU A 67 10.82 8.22 -15.38
CA LEU A 67 9.89 9.01 -16.18
C LEU A 67 9.77 10.41 -15.56
N ASP A 68 9.94 11.48 -16.35
CA ASP A 68 9.57 12.86 -15.96
C ASP A 68 8.03 13.05 -15.78
N LYS A 69 7.33 11.98 -15.42
CA LYS A 69 5.88 11.91 -15.24
C LYS A 69 5.54 11.92 -13.76
N ILE A 70 4.42 12.58 -13.45
CA ILE A 70 3.89 12.64 -12.09
C ILE A 70 3.39 11.25 -11.68
N ALA A 71 3.87 10.75 -10.55
CA ALA A 71 3.45 9.48 -9.96
C ALA A 71 1.92 9.46 -9.70
N PRO A 72 1.20 8.43 -10.14
CA PRO A 72 -0.24 8.33 -9.90
C PRO A 72 -0.56 8.16 -8.41
N PRO A 73 -1.70 8.69 -7.94
CA PRO A 73 -2.10 8.54 -6.55
C PRO A 73 -2.45 7.08 -6.21
N VAL A 74 -2.06 6.63 -5.02
CA VAL A 74 -2.45 5.33 -4.45
C VAL A 74 -3.81 5.46 -3.81
N ARG A 75 -4.77 4.61 -4.20
CA ARG A 75 -6.12 4.58 -3.62
C ARG A 75 -6.22 3.44 -2.64
N ILE A 76 -6.61 3.75 -1.40
CA ILE A 76 -6.87 2.78 -0.34
C ILE A 76 -8.37 2.77 -0.09
N ILE A 77 -9.01 1.62 -0.22
CA ILE A 77 -10.44 1.46 0.08
C ILE A 77 -10.54 0.54 1.30
N VAL A 78 -11.13 1.06 2.37
CA VAL A 78 -11.52 0.32 3.57
C VAL A 78 -13.01 0.04 3.45
N ALA A 79 -13.36 -1.21 3.17
CA ALA A 79 -14.75 -1.65 3.06
C ALA A 79 -15.10 -2.56 4.23
N ASP A 80 -16.32 -2.39 4.76
CA ASP A 80 -16.95 -3.33 5.67
C ASP A 80 -17.57 -4.49 4.87
N GLY A 81 -17.28 -5.71 5.29
CA GLY A 81 -17.99 -6.92 4.88
C GLY A 81 -18.70 -7.52 6.09
N LEU A 82 -19.75 -8.32 5.83
CA LEU A 82 -20.51 -8.99 6.89
C LEU A 82 -19.63 -9.90 7.77
N GLU A 83 -18.50 -10.39 7.24
CA GLU A 83 -17.55 -11.27 7.94
C GLU A 83 -16.08 -10.83 7.78
N ASP A 84 -15.76 -9.89 6.86
CA ASP A 84 -14.37 -9.57 6.47
C ASP A 84 -14.12 -8.07 6.26
N VAL A 85 -12.92 -7.59 6.59
CA VAL A 85 -12.45 -6.23 6.25
C VAL A 85 -11.56 -6.29 5.02
N THR A 86 -11.99 -5.67 3.92
CA THR A 86 -11.20 -5.64 2.69
C THR A 86 -10.45 -4.32 2.58
N ILE A 87 -9.11 -4.38 2.61
CA ILE A 87 -8.23 -3.23 2.34
C ILE A 87 -7.68 -3.40 0.93
N LYS A 88 -8.24 -2.64 -0.02
CA LYS A 88 -7.80 -2.64 -1.41
C LYS A 88 -6.87 -1.46 -1.65
N ALA A 89 -5.59 -1.74 -1.91
CA ALA A 89 -4.64 -0.76 -2.42
C ALA A 89 -4.61 -0.86 -3.96
N CYS A 90 -5.04 0.20 -4.65
CA CYS A 90 -4.96 0.31 -6.10
C CYS A 90 -3.95 1.37 -6.50
N HIS A 91 -3.15 1.07 -7.51
CA HIS A 91 -2.34 2.06 -8.20
C HIS A 91 -2.91 2.29 -9.59
N CYS A 92 -2.97 3.55 -10.02
CA CYS A 92 -3.47 3.91 -11.35
C CYS A 92 -2.34 3.97 -12.37
N SER A 93 -1.93 2.85 -12.97
CA SER A 93 -1.05 2.91 -14.14
C SER A 93 -1.89 3.27 -15.36
N LYS A 94 -1.86 4.55 -15.76
CA LYS A 94 -2.41 4.95 -17.07
C LYS A 94 -1.79 4.06 -18.16
N PRO A 95 -2.56 3.58 -19.14
CA PRO A 95 -2.00 2.84 -20.26
C PRO A 95 -1.06 3.79 -21.01
N LEU A 96 0.23 3.52 -20.94
CA LEU A 96 1.22 4.09 -21.84
C LEU A 96 1.54 2.98 -22.81
N ASP A 97 1.27 3.26 -24.09
CA ASP A 97 1.67 2.43 -25.21
C ASP A 97 3.10 1.92 -25.06
N GLU A 98 3.29 0.69 -25.54
CA GLU A 98 4.53 -0.04 -25.77
C GLU A 98 5.83 0.77 -25.58
N GLN A 99 6.64 0.36 -24.61
CA GLN A 99 8.07 0.19 -24.84
C GLN A 99 8.69 -0.73 -23.79
N VAL A 100 9.11 -1.89 -24.29
CA VAL A 100 10.11 -2.76 -23.67
C VAL A 100 11.40 -1.96 -23.62
N ASP A 101 11.99 -1.80 -22.43
CA ASP A 101 13.45 -1.78 -22.37
C ASP A 101 13.95 -2.41 -21.08
N GLU A 102 14.94 -3.28 -21.28
CA GLU A 102 15.71 -3.94 -20.24
C GLU A 102 16.68 -2.93 -19.59
N LEU A 103 17.23 -3.35 -18.45
CA LEU A 103 18.51 -2.89 -17.86
C LEU A 103 18.43 -1.71 -16.87
N GLY A 104 18.82 -1.97 -15.62
CA GLY A 104 19.14 -0.86 -14.71
C GLY A 104 19.25 -1.16 -13.23
N THR A 105 20.18 -2.05 -12.83
CA THR A 105 20.57 -2.23 -11.43
C THR A 105 21.06 -0.91 -10.80
N SER A 106 20.34 -0.35 -9.81
CA SER A 106 20.98 0.38 -8.70
C SER A 106 20.04 0.63 -7.50
N ASN A 107 20.49 0.19 -6.32
CA ASN A 107 20.11 0.70 -4.98
C ASN A 107 18.65 0.57 -4.49
N VAL A 108 17.98 -0.52 -4.84
CA VAL A 108 16.60 -0.86 -4.44
C VAL A 108 16.45 -1.32 -2.96
N ALA A 109 17.52 -1.25 -2.15
CA ALA A 109 17.65 -2.01 -0.91
C ALA A 109 17.06 -1.38 0.36
N THR A 110 16.66 -0.12 0.39
CA THR A 110 16.28 0.53 1.68
C THR A 110 14.79 0.40 2.04
N MET A 111 13.89 0.33 1.06
CA MET A 111 12.43 0.16 1.30
C MET A 111 11.98 -1.30 1.28
N ALA A 112 12.78 -2.17 0.63
CA ALA A 112 12.66 -3.60 0.75
C ALA A 112 13.22 -4.02 2.12
N GLY A 113 12.37 -4.20 3.13
CA GLY A 113 12.75 -5.02 4.28
C GLY A 113 13.12 -6.44 3.83
N TYR A 114 13.22 -7.39 4.75
CA TYR A 114 13.57 -8.80 4.44
C TYR A 114 12.51 -9.60 3.64
N GLY A 115 11.52 -8.95 3.02
CA GLY A 115 10.46 -9.63 2.27
C GLY A 115 9.40 -10.30 3.17
N TYR A 116 9.41 -10.06 4.48
CA TYR A 116 8.46 -10.66 5.41
C TYR A 116 7.14 -9.88 5.58
N GLY A 117 7.02 -8.66 5.04
CA GLY A 117 5.87 -7.79 5.27
C GLY A 117 4.52 -8.40 4.88
N ILE A 118 4.40 -8.89 3.65
CA ILE A 118 3.19 -9.54 3.14
C ILE A 118 2.87 -10.87 3.86
N PRO A 119 3.82 -11.83 4.01
CA PRO A 119 3.52 -13.08 4.70
C PRO A 119 3.21 -12.89 6.20
N ILE A 120 3.83 -11.91 6.87
CA ILE A 120 3.48 -11.54 8.26
C ILE A 120 2.09 -10.91 8.32
N SER A 121 1.76 -10.00 7.39
CA SER A 121 0.44 -9.38 7.35
C SER A 121 -0.67 -10.41 7.13
N ARG A 122 -0.44 -11.41 6.28
CA ARG A 122 -1.36 -12.54 6.10
C ARG A 122 -1.47 -13.41 7.35
N LEU A 123 -0.38 -13.64 8.07
CA LEU A 123 -0.42 -14.37 9.34
C LEU A 123 -1.29 -13.63 10.38
N TYR A 124 -1.16 -12.31 10.47
CA TYR A 124 -1.98 -11.49 11.35
C TYR A 124 -3.46 -11.48 10.96
N ALA A 125 -3.77 -11.37 9.67
CA ALA A 125 -5.15 -11.46 9.19
C ALA A 125 -5.80 -12.80 9.60
N ARG A 126 -5.08 -13.91 9.39
CA ARG A 126 -5.55 -15.26 9.77
C ARG A 126 -5.66 -15.48 11.27
N TYR A 127 -4.81 -14.84 12.08
CA TYR A 127 -4.86 -14.95 13.53
C TYR A 127 -6.21 -14.45 14.09
N PHE A 128 -6.80 -13.45 13.46
CA PHE A 128 -8.12 -12.90 13.84
C PHE A 128 -9.30 -13.51 13.07
N GLY A 129 -9.06 -14.60 12.33
CA GLY A 129 -10.11 -15.31 11.58
C GLY A 129 -10.49 -14.68 10.24
N GLY A 130 -9.77 -13.65 9.78
CA GLY A 130 -9.93 -13.08 8.43
C GLY A 130 -8.89 -13.64 7.44
N ASP A 131 -8.85 -13.07 6.24
CA ASP A 131 -7.82 -13.37 5.24
C ASP A 131 -7.29 -12.11 4.56
N LEU A 132 -6.05 -12.17 4.07
CA LEU A 132 -5.45 -11.10 3.28
C LEU A 132 -5.26 -11.58 1.84
N GLN A 133 -6.12 -11.06 0.96
CA GLN A 133 -6.04 -11.28 -0.48
C GLN A 133 -5.41 -10.08 -1.17
N ILE A 134 -4.37 -10.34 -1.97
CA ILE A 134 -3.73 -9.35 -2.82
C ILE A 134 -4.16 -9.65 -4.23
N ILE A 135 -4.82 -8.69 -4.87
CA ILE A 135 -5.26 -8.78 -6.26
C ILE A 135 -4.53 -7.67 -7.01
N SER A 136 -3.57 -8.07 -7.85
CA SER A 136 -2.95 -7.13 -8.80
C SER A 136 -3.95 -6.81 -9.89
N MET A 137 -4.18 -5.53 -10.16
CA MET A 137 -5.03 -5.08 -11.26
C MET A 137 -4.12 -4.34 -12.25
N GLU A 138 -3.81 -4.97 -13.38
CA GLU A 138 -3.06 -4.32 -14.46
C GLU A 138 -3.99 -3.39 -15.26
N GLY A 139 -3.53 -2.16 -15.51
CA GLY A 139 -4.19 -1.21 -16.43
C GLY A 139 -5.39 -0.42 -15.86
N TYR A 140 -5.52 -0.34 -14.53
CA TYR A 140 -6.47 0.56 -13.85
C TYR A 140 -5.75 1.69 -13.17
#